data_AF-A0A9D5LSP0-F1
#
_entry.id   AF-A0A9D5LSP0-F1
#
_cell.length_a   1.000
_cell.length_b   1.000
_cell.length_c   1.000
_cell.angle_alpha   90.00
_cell.angle_beta   90.00
_cell.angle_gamma   90.00
#
_symmetry.space_group_name_H-M   'P 1'
#
loop_
_entity.id
_entity.type
_entity.pdbx_description
1 polymer ?
#
loop_
_entity_poly.entity_id
_entity_poly.type
_entity_poly.pdbx_seq_one_letter_code
_entity_poly.pdbx_strand_id
1 'polypeptide(L)'
;MLTNETTKQQKHDAIEKEIIEYDVIVNEINEHVDDCTRRADIAFEEMEKMNASSEEFKEANRKFGFNYYIAGYLATIVQYAGKNGASLRTLENRLRFHAHAQRSKGELNDGTELSAWRRGAADFMEGIINKFFES
;
A
#
# COMPACT_ATOMS: atom_id res chain seq x y z
N MET A 1 -29.34 14.18 -34.31
CA MET A 1 -27.96 13.70 -34.52
C MET A 1 -26.97 14.18 -33.45
N LEU A 2 -27.21 15.28 -32.74
CA LEU A 2 -26.30 15.82 -31.70
C LEU A 2 -26.15 14.95 -30.42
N THR A 3 -27.11 14.08 -30.11
CA THR A 3 -27.12 13.29 -28.86
C THR A 3 -26.06 12.17 -28.82
N ASN A 4 -25.66 11.64 -29.98
CA ASN A 4 -24.70 10.53 -30.06
C ASN A 4 -23.26 10.97 -29.86
N GLU A 5 -22.90 12.18 -30.26
CA GLU A 5 -21.54 12.72 -30.10
C GLU A 5 -21.30 13.18 -28.66
N THR A 6 -22.28 13.85 -28.03
CA THR A 6 -22.20 14.22 -26.61
C THR A 6 -22.08 13.00 -25.70
N THR A 7 -22.81 11.92 -25.99
CA THR A 7 -22.73 10.67 -25.19
C THR A 7 -21.39 9.95 -25.37
N LYS A 8 -20.75 10.05 -26.53
CA LYS A 8 -19.41 9.48 -26.77
C LYS A 8 -18.33 10.27 -26.03
N GLN A 9 -18.41 11.60 -26.09
CA GLN A 9 -17.45 12.47 -25.39
C GLN A 9 -17.52 12.26 -23.87
N GLN A 10 -18.72 12.24 -23.29
CA GLN A 10 -18.91 12.00 -21.85
C GLN A 10 -18.33 10.65 -21.39
N LYS A 11 -18.44 9.60 -22.22
CA LYS A 11 -17.85 8.29 -21.91
C LYS A 11 -16.32 8.32 -21.99
N HIS A 12 -15.76 9.03 -22.97
CA HIS A 12 -14.31 9.20 -23.08
C HIS A 12 -13.77 9.94 -21.85
N ASP A 13 -14.36 11.07 -21.50
CA ASP A 13 -13.95 11.89 -20.36
C ASP A 13 -14.03 11.11 -19.04
N ALA A 14 -15.06 10.26 -18.88
CA ALA A 14 -15.20 9.40 -17.70
C ALA A 14 -14.10 8.33 -17.61
N ILE A 15 -13.73 7.71 -18.72
CA ILE A 15 -12.65 6.71 -18.78
C ILE A 15 -11.31 7.38 -18.49
N GLU A 16 -11.05 8.54 -19.10
CA GLU A 16 -9.82 9.30 -18.89
C GLU A 16 -9.66 9.71 -17.42
N LYS A 17 -10.76 10.17 -16.80
CA LYS A 17 -10.79 10.47 -15.36
C LYS A 17 -10.47 9.24 -14.51
N GLU A 18 -11.07 8.07 -14.81
CA GLU A 18 -10.80 6.83 -14.06
C GLU A 18 -9.33 6.40 -14.16
N ILE A 19 -8.72 6.55 -15.35
CA ILE A 19 -7.30 6.25 -15.56
C ILE A 19 -6.42 7.17 -14.72
N ILE A 20 -6.70 8.49 -14.73
CA ILE A 20 -5.95 9.46 -13.94
C ILE A 20 -6.07 9.16 -12.45
N GLU A 21 -7.27 8.87 -11.95
CA GLU A 21 -7.48 8.52 -10.54
C GLU A 21 -6.75 7.23 -10.16
N TYR A 22 -6.79 6.20 -11.01
CA TYR A 22 -6.03 4.97 -10.81
C TYR A 22 -4.53 5.24 -10.69
N ASP A 23 -3.96 6.02 -11.62
CA ASP A 23 -2.53 6.33 -11.64
C ASP A 23 -2.10 7.14 -10.41
N VAL A 24 -2.91 8.11 -9.97
CA VAL A 24 -2.65 8.89 -8.76
C VAL A 24 -2.56 7.98 -7.53
N ILE A 25 -3.51 7.06 -7.36
CA ILE A 25 -3.52 6.14 -6.21
C ILE A 25 -2.33 5.19 -6.27
N VAL A 26 -2.04 4.62 -7.44
CA VAL A 26 -0.89 3.73 -7.61
C VAL A 26 0.42 4.45 -7.32
N ASN A 27 0.57 5.69 -7.77
CA ASN A 27 1.76 6.49 -7.49
C ASN A 27 1.92 6.76 -5.98
N GLU A 28 0.85 7.11 -5.27
CA GLU A 28 0.92 7.33 -3.82
C GLU A 28 1.29 6.04 -3.05
N ILE A 29 0.77 4.89 -3.49
CA ILE A 29 1.19 3.59 -2.94
C ILE A 29 2.67 3.32 -3.23
N ASN A 30 3.14 3.56 -4.46
CA ASN A 30 4.53 3.34 -4.85
C ASN A 30 5.50 4.28 -4.11
N GLU A 31 5.15 5.56 -3.93
CA GLU A 31 5.95 6.49 -3.14
C GLU A 31 6.11 6.02 -1.69
N HIS A 32 5.06 5.44 -1.10
CA HIS A 32 5.13 4.86 0.24
C HIS A 32 5.96 3.57 0.27
N VAL A 33 5.88 2.73 -0.76
CA VAL A 33 6.73 1.55 -0.93
C VAL A 33 8.20 1.94 -1.00
N ASP A 34 8.53 2.99 -1.77
CA ASP A 34 9.89 3.49 -1.91
C ASP A 34 10.42 4.06 -0.57
N ASP A 35 9.60 4.82 0.15
CA ASP A 35 9.97 5.33 1.48
C ASP A 35 10.19 4.20 2.50
N CYS A 36 9.32 3.19 2.51
CA CYS A 36 9.50 2.00 3.35
C CYS A 36 10.79 1.26 2.97
N THR A 37 11.04 1.02 1.68
CA THR A 37 12.25 0.34 1.22
C THR A 37 13.51 1.09 1.67
N ARG A 38 13.54 2.41 1.47
CA ARG A 38 14.64 3.26 1.93
C ARG A 38 14.85 3.19 3.46
N ARG A 39 13.77 3.16 4.25
CA ARG A 39 13.86 3.00 5.71
C ARG A 39 14.36 1.60 6.11
N ALA A 40 13.99 0.57 5.37
CA ALA A 40 14.52 -0.77 5.57
C ALA A 40 16.03 -0.79 5.27
N ASP A 41 16.49 -0.18 4.18
CA ASP A 41 17.91 -0.10 3.82
C ASP A 41 18.73 0.61 4.91
N ILE A 42 18.24 1.74 5.42
CA ILE A 42 18.86 2.45 6.55
C ILE A 42 18.92 1.55 7.79
N ALA A 43 17.83 0.85 8.12
CA ALA A 43 17.82 -0.06 9.25
C ALA A 43 18.79 -1.24 9.06
N PHE A 44 18.97 -1.71 7.82
CA PHE A 44 19.95 -2.74 7.49
C PHE A 44 21.38 -2.25 7.72
N GLU A 45 21.71 -1.04 7.26
CA GLU A 45 22.99 -0.39 7.55
C GLU A 45 23.24 -0.23 9.06
N GLU A 46 22.19 0.04 9.85
CA GLU A 46 22.29 0.09 11.32
C GLU A 46 22.69 -1.25 11.93
N MET A 47 22.25 -2.39 11.36
CA MET A 47 22.64 -3.73 11.82
C MET A 47 24.11 -4.05 11.50
N GLU A 48 24.66 -3.47 10.43
CA GLU A 48 26.04 -3.72 9.98
C GLU A 48 27.09 -2.89 10.75
N LYS A 49 26.66 -2.01 11.67
CA LYS A 49 27.58 -1.25 12.54
C LYS A 49 28.41 -2.19 13.41
N MET A 50 29.73 -2.13 13.27
CA MET A 50 30.70 -3.00 13.97
C MET A 50 30.56 -3.06 15.50
N ASN A 51 30.03 -2.00 16.13
CA ASN A 51 29.91 -1.90 17.59
C ASN A 51 28.45 -1.75 18.06
N ALA A 52 27.47 -2.17 17.26
CA ALA A 52 26.07 -2.15 17.70
C ALA A 52 25.89 -3.03 18.94
N SER A 53 25.27 -2.49 19.98
CA SER A 53 24.80 -3.28 21.11
C SER A 53 23.71 -4.25 20.67
N SER A 54 23.45 -5.29 21.47
CA SER A 54 22.38 -6.25 21.17
C SER A 54 21.00 -5.59 21.07
N GLU A 55 20.78 -4.50 21.80
CA GLU A 55 19.50 -3.78 21.77
C GLU A 55 19.37 -2.92 20.51
N GLU A 56 20.44 -2.24 20.10
CA GLU A 56 20.48 -1.50 18.83
C GLU A 56 20.29 -2.43 17.63
N PHE A 57 20.94 -3.60 17.64
CA PHE A 57 20.77 -4.61 16.60
C PHE A 57 19.33 -5.12 16.52
N LYS A 58 18.69 -5.41 17.68
CA LYS A 58 17.28 -5.85 17.72
C LYS A 58 16.34 -4.79 17.18
N GLU A 59 16.51 -3.54 17.59
CA GLU A 59 15.65 -2.44 17.12
C GLU A 59 15.86 -2.18 15.62
N ALA A 60 17.09 -2.20 15.14
CA ALA A 60 17.39 -2.10 13.71
C ALA A 60 16.73 -3.25 12.92
N ASN A 61 16.86 -4.49 13.38
CA ASN A 61 16.22 -5.65 12.74
C ASN A 61 14.69 -5.54 12.75
N ARG A 62 14.09 -5.05 13.84
CA ARG A 62 12.65 -4.81 13.94
C ARG A 62 12.17 -3.76 12.93
N LYS A 63 12.90 -2.65 12.79
CA LYS A 63 12.63 -1.62 11.76
C LYS A 63 12.78 -2.17 10.35
N PHE A 64 13.83 -2.96 10.09
CA PHE A 64 14.05 -3.62 8.81
C PHE A 64 12.85 -4.50 8.44
N GLY A 65 12.46 -5.42 9.34
CA GLY A 65 11.32 -6.31 9.15
C GLY A 65 9.99 -5.57 8.93
N PHE A 66 9.70 -4.56 9.76
CA PHE A 66 8.48 -3.75 9.64
C PHE A 66 8.36 -3.09 8.27
N ASN A 67 9.40 -2.38 7.83
CA ASN A 67 9.36 -1.62 6.60
C ASN A 67 9.33 -2.55 5.37
N TYR A 68 10.13 -3.62 5.38
CA TYR A 68 10.16 -4.58 4.27
C TYR A 68 8.83 -5.34 4.13
N TYR A 69 8.19 -5.67 5.26
CA TYR A 69 6.86 -6.27 5.27
C TYR A 69 5.84 -5.36 4.58
N ILE A 70 5.76 -4.08 4.99
CA ILE A 70 4.81 -3.12 4.43
C ILE A 70 5.07 -2.88 2.94
N ALA A 71 6.33 -2.60 2.56
CA ALA A 71 6.72 -2.38 1.17
C ALA A 71 6.33 -3.56 0.28
N GLY A 72 6.72 -4.78 0.66
CA GLY A 72 6.42 -5.99 -0.09
C GLY A 72 4.92 -6.26 -0.21
N TYR A 73 4.16 -6.02 0.86
CA TYR A 73 2.71 -6.25 0.86
C TYR A 73 1.98 -5.28 -0.08
N LEU A 74 2.30 -3.98 -0.02
CA LEU A 74 1.66 -2.95 -0.84
C LEU A 74 2.06 -3.06 -2.32
N ALA A 75 3.34 -3.29 -2.61
CA ALA A 75 3.81 -3.53 -3.97
C ALA A 75 3.09 -4.73 -4.61
N THR A 76 2.83 -5.77 -3.82
CA THR A 76 2.08 -6.95 -4.26
C THR A 76 0.63 -6.59 -4.62
N ILE A 77 -0.04 -5.75 -3.82
CA ILE A 77 -1.42 -5.30 -4.13
C ILE A 77 -1.46 -4.57 -5.47
N VAL A 78 -0.56 -3.61 -5.69
CA VAL A 78 -0.47 -2.84 -6.95
C VAL A 78 -0.22 -3.77 -8.13
N GLN A 79 0.75 -4.69 -8.00
CA GLN A 79 1.07 -5.65 -9.06
C GLN A 79 -0.16 -6.50 -9.43
N TYR A 80 -0.92 -6.99 -8.45
CA TYR A 80 -2.11 -7.80 -8.71
C TYR A 80 -3.34 -6.99 -9.13
N ALA A 81 -3.40 -5.69 -8.84
CA ALA A 81 -4.41 -4.79 -9.39
C ALA A 81 -4.19 -4.54 -10.89
N GLY A 82 -2.93 -4.42 -11.33
CA GLY A 82 -2.58 -4.21 -12.73
C GLY A 82 -2.71 -5.44 -13.65
N LYS A 83 -2.62 -6.67 -13.11
CA LYS A 83 -2.57 -7.92 -13.90
C LYS A 83 -3.84 -8.27 -14.71
N ASN A 84 -5.01 -7.76 -14.35
CA ASN A 84 -6.31 -8.20 -14.93
C ASN A 84 -7.10 -7.06 -15.60
N GLY A 85 -6.41 -6.08 -16.18
CA GLY A 85 -7.01 -4.84 -16.63
C GLY A 85 -7.11 -3.87 -15.46
N ALA A 86 -6.17 -2.92 -15.43
CA ALA A 86 -6.16 -1.83 -14.45
C ALA A 86 -7.55 -1.17 -14.42
N SER A 87 -8.17 -1.19 -13.25
CA SER A 87 -9.43 -0.51 -13.02
C SER A 87 -9.48 -0.04 -11.58
N LEU A 88 -10.07 1.13 -11.38
CA LEU A 88 -10.16 1.76 -10.08
C LEU A 88 -10.93 0.86 -9.09
N ARG A 89 -12.01 0.22 -9.57
CA ARG A 89 -12.79 -0.75 -8.80
C ARG A 89 -11.97 -1.96 -8.34
N THR A 90 -11.05 -2.46 -9.16
CA THR A 90 -10.22 -3.63 -8.79
C THR A 90 -9.22 -3.25 -7.72
N LEU A 91 -8.61 -2.07 -7.85
CA LEU A 91 -7.69 -1.54 -6.84
C LEU A 91 -8.41 -1.31 -5.50
N GLU A 92 -9.56 -0.64 -5.52
CA GLU A 92 -10.39 -0.40 -4.33
C GLU A 92 -10.74 -1.70 -3.61
N ASN A 93 -11.29 -2.67 -4.33
CA ASN A 93 -11.71 -3.95 -3.74
C ASN A 93 -10.55 -4.68 -3.08
N ARG A 94 -9.35 -4.63 -3.69
CA ARG A 94 -8.16 -5.22 -3.10
C ARG A 94 -7.75 -4.48 -1.83
N LEU A 95 -7.68 -3.16 -1.86
CA LEU A 95 -7.34 -2.36 -0.69
C LEU A 95 -8.28 -2.66 0.48
N ARG A 96 -9.60 -2.62 0.25
CA ARG A 96 -10.61 -2.90 1.28
C ARG A 96 -10.49 -4.32 1.83
N PHE A 97 -10.40 -5.31 0.95
CA PHE A 97 -10.27 -6.71 1.37
C PHE A 97 -9.01 -6.92 2.22
N HIS A 98 -7.87 -6.38 1.78
CA HIS A 98 -6.59 -6.59 2.45
C HIS A 98 -6.47 -5.79 3.74
N ALA A 99 -6.97 -4.54 3.81
CA ALA A 99 -7.08 -3.79 5.06
C ALA A 99 -7.88 -4.57 6.11
N HIS A 100 -9.08 -5.04 5.73
CA HIS A 100 -9.92 -5.84 6.61
C HIS A 100 -9.25 -7.15 7.01
N ALA A 101 -8.65 -7.90 6.07
CA ALA A 101 -7.99 -9.17 6.35
C ALA A 101 -6.80 -8.99 7.30
N GLN A 102 -6.04 -7.92 7.12
CA GLN A 102 -4.93 -7.58 8.01
C GLN A 102 -5.40 -7.30 9.42
N ARG A 103 -6.57 -6.67 9.61
CA ARG A 103 -7.16 -6.46 10.93
C ARG A 103 -7.84 -7.66 11.56
N SER A 104 -8.49 -8.49 10.75
CA SER A 104 -9.44 -9.51 11.23
C SER A 104 -8.84 -10.90 11.38
N LYS A 105 -7.80 -11.25 10.61
CA LYS A 105 -7.30 -12.63 10.57
C LYS A 105 -6.16 -12.86 11.56
N GLY A 106 -6.46 -13.13 12.82
CA GLY A 106 -5.47 -13.37 13.88
C GLY A 106 -5.45 -12.26 14.93
N GLU A 107 -4.81 -12.52 16.08
CA GLU A 107 -4.81 -11.60 17.22
C GLU A 107 -3.82 -10.46 17.01
N LEU A 108 -4.29 -9.28 16.56
CA LEU A 108 -3.47 -8.07 16.43
C LEU A 108 -2.89 -7.51 17.75
N ASN A 109 -3.24 -8.11 18.87
CA ASN A 109 -2.82 -7.71 20.21
C ASN A 109 -2.07 -8.86 20.92
N ASP A 110 -1.60 -9.87 20.19
CA ASP A 110 -0.81 -10.99 20.74
C ASP A 110 0.61 -10.59 21.19
N GLY A 111 0.95 -9.30 21.09
CA GLY A 111 2.25 -8.76 21.47
C GLY A 111 3.37 -9.08 20.49
N THR A 112 3.07 -9.72 19.35
CA THR A 112 4.08 -10.06 18.35
C THR A 112 4.40 -8.87 17.45
N GLU A 113 5.63 -8.83 16.94
CA GLU A 113 6.04 -7.82 15.95
C GLU A 113 5.19 -7.90 14.68
N LEU A 114 4.85 -9.11 14.26
CA LEU A 114 3.98 -9.35 13.10
C LEU A 114 2.63 -8.63 13.25
N SER A 115 2.03 -8.62 14.44
CA SER A 115 0.78 -7.89 14.70
C SER A 115 0.92 -6.38 14.51
N ALA A 116 2.07 -5.79 14.87
CA ALA A 116 2.35 -4.38 14.59
C ALA A 116 2.56 -4.12 13.09
N TRP A 117 3.26 -5.01 12.39
CA TRP A 117 3.55 -4.86 10.96
C TRP A 117 2.28 -4.92 10.10
N ARG A 118 1.39 -5.87 10.45
CA ARG A 118 0.07 -6.01 9.84
C ARG A 118 -0.81 -4.79 10.05
N ARG A 119 -0.77 -4.21 11.26
CA ARG A 119 -1.47 -2.97 11.58
C ARG A 119 -0.96 -1.81 10.73
N GLY A 120 0.36 -1.66 10.59
CA GLY A 120 0.96 -0.62 9.74
C GLY A 120 0.49 -0.71 8.28
N ALA A 121 0.46 -1.92 7.70
CA ALA A 121 -0.06 -2.11 6.35
C ALA A 121 -1.57 -1.79 6.24
N ALA A 122 -2.37 -2.20 7.24
CA ALA A 122 -3.81 -1.89 7.29
C ALA A 122 -4.08 -0.39 7.39
N ASP A 123 -3.38 0.30 8.29
CA ASP A 123 -3.54 1.74 8.52
C ASP A 123 -3.26 2.53 7.23
N PHE A 124 -2.21 2.16 6.47
CA PHE A 124 -1.92 2.80 5.19
C PHE A 124 -3.01 2.57 4.15
N MET A 125 -3.45 1.31 3.97
CA MET A 125 -4.53 0.99 3.01
C MET A 125 -5.84 1.71 3.35
N GLU A 126 -6.20 1.79 4.63
CA GLU A 126 -7.37 2.54 5.09
C GLU A 126 -7.23 4.05 4.85
N GLY A 127 -6.02 4.59 5.00
CA GLY A 127 -5.72 5.97 4.63
C GLY A 127 -6.02 6.26 3.16
N ILE A 128 -5.58 5.38 2.26
CA ILE A 128 -5.89 5.47 0.81
C ILE A 128 -7.40 5.33 0.58
N ILE A 129 -8.06 4.34 1.22
CA ILE A 129 -9.51 4.12 1.09
C ILE A 129 -10.28 5.40 1.45
N ASN A 130 -9.99 5.97 2.62
CA ASN A 130 -10.67 7.15 3.12
C ASN A 130 -10.40 8.37 2.23
N LYS A 131 -9.17 8.53 1.74
CA LYS A 131 -8.77 9.67 0.92
C LYS A 131 -9.43 9.67 -0.46
N PHE A 132 -9.61 8.50 -1.08
CA PHE A 132 -10.01 8.41 -2.49
C PHE A 132 -11.39 7.80 -2.74
N PHE A 133 -11.95 7.05 -1.80
CA PHE A 133 -13.15 6.24 -2.04
C PHE A 133 -14.30 6.48 -1.05
N GLU A 134 -14.08 7.22 0.03
CA GLU A 134 -15.11 7.51 1.05
C GLU A 134 -15.48 9.01 1.13
N SER A 135 -15.35 9.72 0.01
CA SER A 135 -15.78 11.13 -0.11
C SER A 135 -17.26 11.31 -0.43
#